data_AF-W2LCZ9-F1
#
_entry.id   AF-W2LCZ9-F1
#
_cell.length_a   1.000
_cell.length_b   1.000
_cell.length_c   1.000
_cell.angle_alpha   90.00
_cell.angle_beta   90.00
_cell.angle_gamma   90.00
#
_symmetry.space_group_name_H-M   'P 1'
#
loop_
_entity.id
_entity.type
_entity.pdbx_description
1 polymer ?
#
loop_
_entity_poly.entity_id
_entity_poly.type
_entity_poly.pdbx_seq_one_letter_code
_entity_poly.pdbx_strand_id
1 'polypeptide(L)'
;MALEIWHGGGGVANGTLCYMHSLGWDTIYQASAAHNAIQDALVHQRMLVDLPNPPEFINVTLVQPNGAETSGEKWPSAANLEHEFEVNSRGIRHKRRVIIPIGLLPAKVDTCYVKFSHLNAKIEKQYQYIMHAVDLALVQTVWKAQSATLKRVALLLEGSQPKPVWAFEHLYVGTTRVQTADGLRCLPLTSSYNRNKLLSLRPNIYTVKWLMSIDENGFWKARE
;
A
#
# COMPACT_ATOMS: atom_id res chain seq x y z
N MET A 1 5.43 -9.74 -15.31
CA MET A 1 4.85 -9.62 -13.96
C MET A 1 4.79 -11.02 -13.41
N ALA A 2 5.42 -11.27 -12.26
CA ALA A 2 5.44 -12.60 -11.66
C ALA A 2 4.35 -12.68 -10.60
N LEU A 3 3.44 -13.65 -10.72
CA LEU A 3 2.34 -13.85 -9.79
C LEU A 3 2.69 -15.00 -8.84
N GLU A 4 2.74 -14.71 -7.55
CA GLU A 4 2.89 -15.72 -6.50
C GLU A 4 1.48 -16.25 -6.16
N ILE A 5 1.28 -17.57 -6.23
CA ILE A 5 0.00 -18.20 -5.93
C ILE A 5 -0.20 -18.22 -4.41
N TRP A 6 -0.63 -17.09 -3.84
CA TRP A 6 -1.03 -16.97 -2.45
C TRP A 6 -2.53 -17.21 -2.29
N HIS A 7 -2.91 -18.08 -1.35
CA HIS A 7 -4.26 -18.07 -0.80
C HIS A 7 -4.45 -16.80 0.05
N GLY A 8 -5.13 -15.79 -0.50
CA GLY A 8 -5.59 -14.62 0.24
C GLY A 8 -4.55 -13.50 0.40
N GLY A 9 -3.94 -13.05 -0.71
CA GLY A 9 -3.09 -11.85 -0.72
C GLY A 9 -3.85 -10.61 -0.28
N GLY A 10 -3.69 -10.22 0.98
CA GLY A 10 -4.27 -9.01 1.56
C GLY A 10 -3.55 -7.76 1.08
N GLY A 11 -4.30 -6.70 0.79
CA GLY A 11 -3.82 -5.40 0.37
C GLY A 11 -4.67 -4.26 0.94
N VAL A 12 -4.34 -3.04 0.54
CA VAL A 12 -5.11 -1.83 0.88
C VAL A 12 -5.37 -1.04 -0.40
N ALA A 13 -6.65 -0.78 -0.70
CA ALA A 13 -7.09 0.07 -1.80
C ALA A 13 -7.83 1.28 -1.23
N ASN A 14 -7.36 2.49 -1.53
CA ASN A 14 -7.94 3.75 -1.01
C ASN A 14 -8.15 3.76 0.51
N GLY A 15 -7.18 3.21 1.26
CA GLY A 15 -7.26 3.11 2.73
C GLY A 15 -8.19 2.01 3.27
N THR A 16 -8.87 1.26 2.40
CA THR A 16 -9.72 0.12 2.76
C THR A 16 -8.98 -1.18 2.52
N LEU A 17 -9.05 -2.13 3.46
CA LEU A 17 -8.47 -3.45 3.27
C LEU A 17 -9.13 -4.15 2.08
N CYS A 18 -8.36 -4.94 1.33
CA CYS A 18 -8.89 -5.68 0.20
C CYS A 18 -8.15 -7.01 -0.01
N TYR A 19 -8.76 -7.93 -0.73
CA TYR A 19 -8.11 -9.14 -1.23
C TYR A 19 -8.12 -9.15 -2.75
N MET A 20 -7.08 -9.71 -3.36
CA MET A 20 -7.08 -9.95 -4.81
C MET A 20 -8.23 -10.90 -5.17
N HIS A 21 -9.11 -10.48 -6.06
CA HIS A 21 -10.23 -11.28 -6.55
C HIS A 21 -9.87 -11.98 -7.87
N SER A 22 -9.46 -11.19 -8.86
CA SER A 22 -9.15 -11.69 -10.19
C SER A 22 -8.26 -10.71 -10.96
N LEU A 23 -7.68 -11.19 -12.06
CA LEU A 23 -7.01 -10.37 -13.06
C LEU A 23 -7.91 -10.20 -14.28
N GLY A 24 -7.87 -9.04 -14.91
CA GLY A 24 -8.68 -8.71 -16.08
C GLY A 24 -7.83 -8.30 -17.26
N TRP A 25 -8.21 -8.80 -18.45
CA TRP A 25 -7.67 -8.37 -19.73
C TRP A 25 -8.77 -7.89 -20.67
N ASP A 26 -8.47 -6.87 -21.48
CA ASP A 26 -9.41 -6.34 -22.48
C ASP A 26 -9.60 -7.28 -23.67
N THR A 27 -8.57 -8.08 -24.01
CA THR A 27 -8.65 -9.02 -25.13
C THR A 27 -8.68 -10.47 -24.69
N ILE A 28 -9.54 -11.26 -25.35
CA ILE A 28 -9.67 -12.71 -25.14
C ILE A 28 -8.33 -13.42 -25.39
N TYR A 29 -7.53 -12.93 -26.33
CA TYR A 29 -6.23 -13.51 -26.66
C TYR A 29 -5.24 -13.39 -25.48
N GLN A 30 -5.11 -12.20 -24.88
CA GLN A 30 -4.25 -12.00 -23.72
C GLN A 30 -4.74 -12.81 -22.51
N ALA A 31 -6.05 -12.81 -22.26
CA ALA A 31 -6.65 -13.60 -21.18
C ALA A 31 -6.39 -15.11 -21.37
N SER A 32 -6.53 -15.62 -22.60
CA SER A 32 -6.27 -17.03 -22.92
C SER A 32 -4.80 -17.38 -22.75
N ALA A 33 -3.88 -16.51 -23.18
CA ALA A 33 -2.44 -16.72 -23.02
C ALA A 33 -2.05 -16.75 -21.53
N ALA A 34 -2.59 -15.85 -20.72
CA ALA A 34 -2.39 -15.85 -19.27
C ALA A 34 -2.96 -17.12 -18.61
N HIS A 35 -4.17 -17.52 -19.01
CA HIS A 35 -4.80 -18.75 -18.52
C HIS A 35 -3.93 -19.98 -18.82
N ASN A 36 -3.44 -20.11 -20.04
CA ASN A 36 -2.58 -21.22 -20.44
C ASN A 36 -1.27 -21.25 -19.64
N ALA A 37 -0.65 -20.09 -19.40
CA ALA A 37 0.55 -19.99 -18.56
C ALA A 37 0.29 -20.43 -17.11
N ILE A 38 -0.88 -20.09 -16.55
CA ILE A 38 -1.29 -20.52 -15.22
C ILE A 38 -1.55 -22.03 -15.19
N GLN A 39 -2.24 -22.58 -16.19
CA GLN A 39 -2.49 -24.03 -16.27
C GLN A 39 -1.18 -24.82 -16.40
N ASP A 40 -0.25 -24.36 -17.24
CA ASP A 40 1.09 -24.96 -17.33
C ASP A 40 1.81 -24.96 -15.98
N ALA A 41 1.78 -23.83 -15.28
CA ALA A 41 2.40 -23.70 -13.97
C ALA A 41 1.77 -24.62 -12.92
N LEU A 42 0.44 -24.81 -12.93
CA LEU A 42 -0.27 -25.73 -12.05
C LEU A 42 0.14 -27.18 -12.31
N VAL A 43 0.23 -27.59 -13.58
CA VAL A 43 0.68 -28.93 -13.96
C VAL A 43 2.11 -29.19 -13.47
N HIS A 44 2.98 -28.19 -13.56
CA HIS A 44 4.37 -28.26 -13.12
C HIS A 44 4.60 -27.88 -11.65
N GLN A 45 3.53 -27.70 -10.85
CA GLN A 45 3.57 -27.31 -9.43
C GLN A 45 4.45 -26.07 -9.14
N ARG A 46 4.47 -25.11 -10.07
CA ARG A 46 5.21 -23.86 -9.89
C ARG A 46 4.40 -22.91 -9.00
N MET A 47 5.07 -22.33 -8.00
CA MET A 47 4.48 -21.30 -7.13
C MET A 47 4.45 -19.91 -7.77
N LEU A 48 5.29 -19.68 -8.77
CA LEU A 48 5.44 -18.41 -9.46
C LEU A 48 5.10 -18.58 -10.94
N VAL A 49 4.23 -17.71 -11.44
CA VAL A 49 3.82 -17.68 -12.85
C VAL A 49 4.22 -16.35 -13.47
N ASP A 50 5.07 -16.38 -14.48
CA ASP A 50 5.34 -15.21 -15.31
C ASP A 50 4.23 -15.06 -16.34
N LEU A 51 3.44 -14.00 -16.18
CA LEU A 51 2.37 -13.70 -17.13
C LEU A 51 2.97 -13.09 -18.41
N PRO A 52 2.54 -13.54 -19.61
CA PRO A 52 3.10 -13.10 -20.88
C PRO A 52 2.81 -11.62 -21.16
N ASN A 53 1.66 -11.14 -20.71
CA ASN A 53 1.26 -9.74 -20.75
C ASN A 53 0.78 -9.32 -19.36
N PRO A 54 1.03 -8.06 -18.94
CA PRO A 54 0.40 -7.54 -17.73
C PRO A 54 -1.12 -7.51 -17.91
N PRO A 55 -1.91 -7.71 -16.84
CA PRO A 55 -3.35 -7.41 -16.87
C PRO A 55 -3.60 -5.93 -17.07
N GLU A 56 -4.73 -5.56 -17.66
CA GLU A 56 -5.20 -4.18 -17.71
C GLU A 56 -5.86 -3.76 -16.39
N PHE A 57 -6.43 -4.73 -15.65
CA PHE A 57 -7.06 -4.50 -14.35
C PHE A 57 -6.69 -5.58 -13.33
N ILE A 58 -6.44 -5.16 -12.09
CA ILE A 58 -6.41 -6.03 -10.92
C ILE A 58 -7.71 -5.79 -10.16
N ASN A 59 -8.61 -6.78 -10.15
CA ASN A 59 -9.87 -6.68 -9.44
C ASN A 59 -9.68 -7.09 -7.99
N VAL A 60 -10.17 -6.28 -7.05
CA VAL A 60 -10.03 -6.53 -5.62
C VAL A 60 -11.39 -6.50 -4.93
N THR A 61 -11.57 -7.41 -3.97
CA THR A 61 -12.71 -7.44 -3.06
C THR A 61 -12.40 -6.58 -1.85
N LEU A 62 -13.24 -5.60 -1.53
CA LEU A 62 -13.08 -4.78 -0.33
C LEU A 62 -13.53 -5.54 0.92
N VAL A 63 -12.78 -5.38 2.01
CA VAL A 63 -13.08 -6.02 3.30
C VAL A 63 -13.06 -5.01 4.44
N GLN A 64 -13.88 -5.31 5.45
CA GLN A 64 -13.99 -4.56 6.68
C GLN A 64 -12.79 -4.85 7.61
N PRO A 65 -12.54 -4.01 8.63
CA PRO A 65 -11.42 -4.21 9.58
C PRO A 65 -11.45 -5.54 10.35
N ASN A 66 -12.62 -6.18 10.44
CA ASN A 66 -12.84 -7.50 11.04
C ASN A 66 -12.57 -8.66 10.07
N GLY A 67 -12.20 -8.39 8.81
CA GLY A 67 -11.92 -9.38 7.76
C GLY A 67 -13.15 -9.84 6.98
N ALA A 68 -14.36 -9.40 7.34
CA ALA A 68 -15.57 -9.73 6.58
C ALA A 68 -15.62 -8.93 5.28
N GLU A 69 -16.23 -9.50 4.23
CA GLU A 69 -16.45 -8.80 2.96
C GLU A 69 -17.33 -7.55 3.18
N THR A 70 -16.99 -6.47 2.50
CA THR A 70 -17.81 -5.25 2.52
C THR A 70 -19.06 -5.49 1.69
N SER A 71 -20.24 -5.40 2.33
CA SER A 71 -21.53 -5.54 1.64
C SER A 71 -21.71 -4.46 0.57
N GLY A 72 -22.26 -4.85 -0.58
CA GLY A 72 -22.58 -3.93 -1.67
C GLY A 72 -23.87 -3.13 -1.47
N GLU A 73 -24.57 -3.26 -0.33
CA GLU A 73 -25.85 -2.57 -0.07
C GLU A 73 -25.77 -1.05 -0.22
N LYS A 74 -24.67 -0.44 0.24
CA LYS A 74 -24.43 1.01 0.18
C LYS A 74 -23.59 1.45 -1.01
N TRP A 75 -23.19 0.52 -1.89
CA TRP A 75 -22.29 0.80 -2.99
C TRP A 75 -23.05 1.02 -4.30
N PRO A 76 -22.68 2.01 -5.13
CA PRO A 76 -23.32 2.20 -6.44
C PRO A 76 -23.17 0.94 -7.31
N SER A 77 -24.28 0.33 -7.72
CA SER A 77 -24.25 -0.95 -8.46
C SER A 77 -23.52 -0.85 -9.80
N ALA A 78 -23.50 0.33 -10.44
CA ALA A 78 -22.77 0.56 -11.68
C ALA A 78 -21.24 0.62 -11.50
N ALA A 79 -20.76 0.87 -10.28
CA ALA A 79 -19.34 0.96 -9.93
C ALA A 79 -18.85 -0.29 -9.18
N ASN A 80 -19.58 -1.40 -9.28
CA ASN A 80 -19.27 -2.66 -8.62
C ASN A 80 -19.24 -3.79 -9.66
N LEU A 81 -18.10 -4.48 -9.73
CA LEU A 81 -17.91 -5.61 -10.64
C LEU A 81 -18.53 -6.92 -10.13
N GLU A 82 -19.08 -6.94 -8.92
CA GLU A 82 -19.81 -8.11 -8.41
C GLU A 82 -21.00 -8.43 -9.33
N HIS A 83 -21.24 -9.69 -9.60
CA HIS A 83 -22.36 -10.17 -10.40
C HIS A 83 -23.49 -10.73 -9.53
N GLU A 84 -23.16 -11.31 -8.38
CA GLU A 84 -24.10 -11.89 -7.42
C GLU A 84 -24.93 -10.83 -6.70
N PHE A 85 -26.22 -11.12 -6.54
CA PHE A 85 -27.16 -10.26 -5.84
C PHE A 85 -27.77 -10.96 -4.64
N GLU A 86 -27.97 -10.21 -3.58
CA GLU A 86 -28.68 -10.62 -2.37
C GLU A 86 -29.87 -9.70 -2.13
N VAL A 87 -30.84 -10.19 -1.35
CA VAL A 87 -32.02 -9.45 -0.95
C VAL A 87 -31.91 -9.18 0.54
N ASN A 88 -31.96 -7.91 0.94
CA ASN A 88 -31.93 -7.57 2.35
C ASN A 88 -33.30 -7.86 3.03
N SER A 89 -33.37 -7.69 4.34
CA SER A 89 -34.60 -7.88 5.12
C SER A 89 -35.78 -6.98 4.71
N ARG A 90 -35.52 -5.95 3.89
CA ARG A 90 -36.52 -5.02 3.34
C ARG A 90 -36.96 -5.37 1.92
N GLY A 91 -36.50 -6.49 1.36
CA GLY A 91 -36.80 -6.90 -0.01
C GLY A 91 -36.00 -6.18 -1.10
N ILE A 92 -34.98 -5.38 -0.73
CA ILE A 92 -34.19 -4.59 -1.67
C ILE A 92 -33.02 -5.44 -2.20
N ARG A 93 -32.93 -5.54 -3.52
CA ARG A 93 -31.87 -6.26 -4.22
C ARG A 93 -30.59 -5.41 -4.25
N HIS A 94 -29.49 -5.97 -3.78
CA HIS A 94 -28.18 -5.32 -3.77
C HIS A 94 -27.08 -6.31 -4.14
N LYS A 95 -25.89 -5.82 -4.49
CA LYS A 95 -24.73 -6.68 -4.76
C LYS A 95 -24.22 -7.28 -3.46
N ARG A 96 -23.90 -8.58 -3.47
CA ARG A 96 -23.44 -9.33 -2.28
C ARG A 96 -22.25 -8.65 -1.59
N ARG A 97 -21.23 -8.30 -2.37
CA ARG A 97 -20.00 -7.67 -1.89
C ARG A 97 -19.53 -6.58 -2.85
N VAL A 98 -18.48 -5.85 -2.47
CA VAL A 98 -17.89 -4.79 -3.28
C VAL A 98 -16.61 -5.27 -3.96
N ILE A 99 -16.64 -5.34 -5.30
CA ILE A 99 -15.47 -5.60 -6.14
C ILE A 99 -15.18 -4.36 -6.98
N ILE A 100 -13.94 -3.86 -6.89
CA ILE A 100 -13.49 -2.70 -7.67
C ILE A 100 -12.30 -3.07 -8.56
N PRO A 101 -12.21 -2.50 -9.78
CA PRO A 101 -11.03 -2.63 -10.62
C PRO A 101 -9.95 -1.62 -10.22
N ILE A 102 -8.71 -2.08 -10.14
CA ILE A 102 -7.51 -1.24 -10.10
C ILE A 102 -6.88 -1.30 -11.49
N GLY A 103 -7.13 -0.28 -12.29
CA GLY A 103 -6.62 -0.20 -13.67
C GLY A 103 -5.15 0.24 -13.75
N LEU A 104 -4.59 0.09 -14.95
CA LEU A 104 -3.36 0.74 -15.34
C LEU A 104 -3.52 2.27 -15.29
N LEU A 105 -2.60 2.95 -14.62
CA LEU A 105 -2.51 4.39 -14.71
C LEU A 105 -1.93 4.77 -16.08
N PRO A 106 -2.54 5.73 -16.79
CA PRO A 106 -1.99 6.20 -18.06
C PRO A 106 -0.56 6.67 -17.85
N ALA A 107 0.27 6.47 -18.88
CA ALA A 107 1.70 6.73 -18.80
C ALA A 107 1.97 8.13 -18.23
N LYS A 108 2.50 8.20 -17.01
CA LYS A 108 3.04 9.46 -16.51
C LYS A 108 4.33 9.69 -17.29
N VAL A 109 4.39 10.81 -18.01
CA VAL A 109 5.66 11.31 -18.54
C VAL A 109 6.42 11.82 -17.33
N ASP A 110 7.37 11.02 -16.86
CA ASP A 110 8.25 11.42 -15.77
C ASP A 110 9.61 11.77 -16.37
N THR A 111 10.07 12.98 -16.07
CA THR A 111 11.38 13.43 -16.53
C THR A 111 12.37 13.07 -15.44
N CYS A 112 13.09 11.95 -15.64
CA CYS A 112 14.09 11.53 -14.67
C CYS A 112 15.49 11.93 -15.16
N TYR A 113 16.33 12.37 -14.22
CA TYR A 113 17.72 12.67 -14.50
C TYR A 113 18.57 11.47 -14.15
N VAL A 114 19.10 10.79 -15.16
CA VAL A 114 20.05 9.70 -14.94
C VAL A 114 21.45 10.30 -14.98
N LYS A 115 22.09 10.38 -13.81
CA LYS A 115 23.51 10.75 -13.72
C LYS A 115 24.33 9.48 -13.88
N PHE A 116 24.97 9.32 -15.04
CA PHE A 116 25.93 8.25 -15.24
C PHE A 116 27.22 8.60 -14.50
N SER A 117 27.60 7.78 -13.52
CA SER A 117 28.81 7.94 -12.70
C SER A 117 30.08 8.10 -13.52
N HIS A 118 30.14 7.50 -14.71
CA HIS A 118 31.32 7.48 -15.57
C HIS A 118 31.43 8.67 -16.53
N LEU A 119 30.36 9.44 -16.75
CA LEU A 119 30.33 10.46 -17.81
C LEU A 119 30.40 11.90 -17.29
N ASN A 120 30.32 12.14 -15.97
CA ASN A 120 30.17 13.48 -15.37
C ASN A 120 29.13 14.39 -16.06
N ALA A 121 28.24 13.79 -16.87
CA ALA A 121 27.22 14.44 -17.65
C ALA A 121 25.86 14.04 -17.08
N LYS A 122 25.04 15.06 -16.81
CA LYS A 122 23.64 14.87 -16.43
C LYS A 122 22.85 14.72 -17.72
N ILE A 123 22.48 13.50 -18.07
CA ILE A 123 21.63 13.26 -19.24
C ILE A 123 20.18 13.32 -18.77
N GLU A 124 19.43 14.26 -19.31
CA GLU A 124 17.98 14.32 -19.15
C GLU A 124 17.36 13.31 -20.11
N LYS A 125 16.61 12.34 -19.55
CA LYS A 125 15.83 11.40 -20.35
C LYS A 125 14.40 11.40 -19.82
N GLN A 126 13.46 11.60 -20.72
CA GLN A 126 12.05 11.41 -20.42
C GLN A 126 11.73 9.93 -20.56
N TYR A 127 11.13 9.36 -19.51
CA TYR A 127 10.64 7.99 -19.53
C TYR A 127 9.11 8.02 -19.41
N GLN A 128 8.47 7.19 -20.21
CA GLN A 128 7.05 6.89 -20.09
C GLN A 128 6.93 5.49 -19.52
N TYR A 129 6.29 5.36 -18.38
CA TYR A 129 5.99 4.06 -17.79
C TYR A 129 4.50 3.93 -17.53
N ILE A 130 3.96 2.75 -17.81
CA ILE A 130 2.58 2.37 -17.51
C ILE A 130 2.65 1.40 -16.34
N MET A 131 1.92 1.67 -15.26
CA MET A 131 1.91 0.83 -14.08
C MET A 131 0.52 0.79 -13.44
N HIS A 132 0.19 -0.31 -12.78
CA HIS A 132 -0.96 -0.37 -11.90
C HIS A 132 -0.75 0.56 -10.71
N ALA A 133 -1.84 1.15 -10.19
CA ALA A 133 -1.82 1.94 -8.96
C ALA A 133 -1.69 1.08 -7.68
N VAL A 134 -0.82 0.06 -7.72
CA VAL A 134 -0.55 -0.87 -6.61
C VAL A 134 0.91 -0.76 -6.20
N ASP A 135 1.17 -0.78 -4.90
CA ASP A 135 2.51 -0.77 -4.33
C ASP A 135 2.62 -1.91 -3.31
N LEU A 136 3.81 -2.51 -3.21
CA LEU A 136 4.08 -3.56 -2.23
C LEU A 136 4.17 -2.91 -0.84
N ALA A 137 3.07 -2.95 -0.09
CA ALA A 137 2.95 -2.28 1.20
C ALA A 137 3.61 -3.02 2.38
N LEU A 138 4.49 -4.00 2.13
CA LEU A 138 5.23 -4.72 3.19
C LEU A 138 6.19 -3.79 3.94
N VAL A 139 6.78 -2.83 3.22
CA VAL A 139 7.67 -1.82 3.77
C VAL A 139 7.27 -0.46 3.21
N GLN A 140 6.90 0.45 4.08
CA GLN A 140 6.51 1.81 3.71
C GLN A 140 7.44 2.83 4.35
N THR A 141 7.68 3.93 3.63
CA THR A 141 8.38 5.08 4.21
C THR A 141 7.46 5.78 5.21
N VAL A 142 8.06 6.41 6.22
CA VAL A 142 7.31 7.16 7.25
C VAL A 142 6.42 8.24 6.63
N TRP A 143 6.89 8.88 5.56
CA TRP A 143 6.14 9.88 4.79
C TRP A 143 4.83 9.32 4.20
N LYS A 144 4.88 8.12 3.61
CA LYS A 144 3.68 7.45 3.07
C LYS A 144 2.75 6.97 4.20
N ALA A 145 3.30 6.67 5.38
CA ALA A 145 2.52 6.20 6.52
C ALA A 145 1.81 7.32 7.30
N GLN A 146 2.11 8.61 7.05
CA GLN A 146 1.71 9.74 7.90
C GLN A 146 0.20 9.86 8.16
N SER A 147 -0.64 9.42 7.24
CA SER A 147 -2.11 9.45 7.38
C SER A 147 -2.73 8.10 7.77
N ALA A 148 -1.94 7.04 7.89
CA ALA A 148 -2.45 5.70 8.15
C ALA A 148 -2.62 5.43 9.66
N THR A 149 -3.61 4.58 9.99
CA THR A 149 -3.71 3.92 11.30
C THR A 149 -3.48 2.43 11.07
N LEU A 150 -2.44 1.88 11.71
CA LEU A 150 -1.94 0.52 11.49
C LEU A 150 -2.10 -0.30 12.77
N LYS A 151 -2.51 -1.58 12.63
CA LYS A 151 -2.64 -2.49 13.78
C LYS A 151 -1.28 -2.81 14.41
N ARG A 152 -0.24 -2.95 13.59
CA ARG A 152 1.12 -3.26 14.02
C ARG A 152 2.14 -2.56 13.12
N VAL A 153 3.24 -2.10 13.69
CA VAL A 153 4.33 -1.43 12.97
C VAL A 153 5.67 -1.96 13.49
N ALA A 154 6.57 -2.30 12.58
CA ALA A 154 7.97 -2.54 12.87
C ALA A 154 8.82 -1.41 12.28
N LEU A 155 9.46 -0.61 13.13
CA LEU A 155 10.31 0.50 12.70
C LEU A 155 11.75 0.02 12.44
N LEU A 156 12.24 0.24 11.23
CA LEU A 156 13.63 0.06 10.87
C LEU A 156 14.43 1.33 11.19
N LEU A 157 14.90 1.45 12.42
CA LEU A 157 15.67 2.62 12.88
C LEU A 157 17.07 2.69 12.29
N GLU A 158 17.66 1.54 11.98
CA GLU A 158 18.97 1.48 11.35
C GLU A 158 18.86 1.36 9.83
N GLY A 159 19.45 2.33 9.16
CA GLY A 159 19.36 2.45 7.73
C GLY A 159 20.61 2.02 6.94
N SER A 160 20.50 1.12 5.95
CA SER A 160 21.41 1.01 4.78
C SER A 160 21.53 2.30 3.92
N GLN A 161 22.75 2.80 3.71
CA GLN A 161 23.02 3.94 2.82
C GLN A 161 22.51 3.73 1.37
N PRO A 162 22.15 4.79 0.61
CA PRO A 162 22.01 6.20 1.00
C PRO A 162 20.61 6.46 1.56
N LYS A 163 20.51 6.77 2.87
CA LYS A 163 19.21 6.92 3.54
C LYS A 163 18.95 8.34 4.01
N PRO A 164 17.67 8.77 4.02
CA PRO A 164 17.29 10.00 4.72
C PRO A 164 17.64 9.87 6.20
N VAL A 165 18.25 10.92 6.75
CA VAL A 165 18.61 10.99 8.18
C VAL A 165 17.33 10.99 9.00
N TRP A 166 17.29 10.21 10.08
CA TRP A 166 16.18 10.24 11.02
C TRP A 166 16.03 11.63 11.63
N ALA A 167 14.81 12.15 11.61
CA ALA A 167 14.39 13.35 12.33
C ALA A 167 13.42 12.93 13.45
N PHE A 168 13.24 13.81 14.45
CA PHE A 168 12.28 13.56 15.53
C PHE A 168 10.87 13.30 14.99
N GLU A 169 10.45 14.08 13.99
CA GLU A 169 9.15 13.98 13.33
C GLU A 169 8.93 12.61 12.70
N HIS A 170 9.98 11.98 12.15
CA HIS A 170 9.85 10.65 11.58
C HIS A 170 9.56 9.60 12.65
N LEU A 171 10.21 9.71 13.81
CA LEU A 171 9.93 8.83 14.95
C LEU A 171 8.54 9.08 15.50
N TYR A 172 8.14 10.35 15.65
CA TYR A 172 6.81 10.73 16.09
C TYR A 172 5.73 10.15 15.16
N VAL A 173 5.86 10.35 13.85
CA VAL A 173 4.90 9.78 12.88
C VAL A 173 4.90 8.26 12.97
N GLY A 174 6.06 7.61 12.89
CA GLY A 174 6.16 6.15 12.89
C GLY A 174 5.59 5.48 14.13
N THR A 175 5.80 6.07 15.31
CA THR A 175 5.29 5.55 16.59
C THR A 175 3.79 5.80 16.77
N THR A 176 3.28 6.95 16.30
CA THR A 176 1.85 7.31 16.42
C THR A 176 0.94 6.62 15.40
N ARG A 177 1.47 5.77 14.51
CA ARG A 177 0.63 5.01 13.57
C ARG A 177 -0.12 3.86 14.22
N VAL A 178 0.32 3.41 15.41
CA VAL A 178 -0.33 2.33 16.16
C VAL A 178 -1.18 2.90 17.29
N GLN A 179 -2.26 2.19 17.63
CA GLN A 179 -3.18 2.59 18.71
C GLN A 179 -2.65 2.22 20.10
N THR A 180 -1.87 1.16 20.20
CA THR A 180 -1.35 0.63 21.47
C THR A 180 0.14 0.34 21.36
N ALA A 181 0.85 0.48 22.48
CA ALA A 181 2.30 0.24 22.53
C ALA A 181 2.68 -1.18 22.10
N ASP A 182 1.83 -2.18 22.39
CA ASP A 182 2.02 -3.58 21.99
C ASP A 182 2.06 -3.79 20.47
N GLY A 183 1.46 -2.86 19.72
CA GLY A 183 1.49 -2.85 18.26
C GLY A 183 2.81 -2.34 17.68
N LEU A 184 3.67 -1.71 18.48
CA LEU A 184 4.92 -1.13 18.04
C LEU A 184 6.10 -2.05 18.33
N ARG A 185 6.94 -2.27 17.33
CA ARG A 185 8.26 -2.88 17.50
C ARG A 185 9.32 -2.03 16.82
N CYS A 186 10.51 -2.04 17.38
CA CYS A 186 11.72 -1.53 16.72
C CYS A 186 12.57 -2.73 16.33
N LEU A 187 13.04 -2.75 15.07
CA LEU A 187 14.00 -3.76 14.66
C LEU A 187 15.31 -3.57 15.42
N PRO A 188 16.03 -4.67 15.73
CA PRO A 188 17.25 -4.61 16.52
C PRO A 188 18.29 -3.74 15.81
N LEU A 189 18.94 -2.87 16.60
CA LEU A 189 20.08 -2.09 16.15
C LEU A 189 21.31 -3.01 16.12
N THR A 190 22.15 -2.85 15.10
CA THR A 190 23.46 -3.48 15.05
C THR A 190 24.35 -2.94 16.18
N SER A 191 25.34 -3.73 16.58
CA SER A 191 26.33 -3.32 17.58
C SER A 191 27.13 -2.09 17.16
N SER A 192 27.30 -1.87 15.85
CA SER A 192 27.97 -0.70 15.28
C SER A 192 27.13 0.58 15.26
N TYR A 193 25.83 0.51 15.56
CA TYR A 193 24.96 1.67 15.47
C TYR A 193 25.17 2.64 16.64
N ASN A 194 25.52 3.89 16.33
CA ASN A 194 25.64 4.95 17.34
C ASN A 194 24.25 5.41 17.83
N ARG A 195 23.82 4.87 18.98
CA ARG A 195 22.55 5.19 19.64
C ARG A 195 22.37 6.68 19.97
N ASN A 196 23.46 7.41 20.19
CA ASN A 196 23.38 8.84 20.50
C ASN A 196 22.74 9.63 19.36
N LYS A 197 22.78 9.14 18.11
CA LYS A 197 22.10 9.78 16.99
C LYS A 197 20.58 9.85 17.17
N LEU A 198 19.98 8.83 17.79
CA LEU A 198 18.54 8.82 18.07
C LEU A 198 18.21 9.65 19.31
N LEU A 199 19.05 9.54 20.35
CA LEU A 199 18.87 10.28 21.61
C LEU A 199 19.05 11.79 21.44
N SER A 200 19.84 12.22 20.45
CA SER A 200 20.07 13.63 20.16
C SER A 200 18.99 14.27 19.29
N LEU A 201 18.00 13.50 18.80
CA LEU A 201 16.93 14.06 17.98
C LEU A 201 16.07 14.99 18.81
N ARG A 202 15.85 16.20 18.30
CA ARG A 202 15.00 17.21 18.92
C ARG A 202 13.81 17.52 18.02
N PRO A 203 12.62 17.76 18.59
CA PRO A 203 11.47 18.21 17.80
C PRO A 203 11.77 19.55 17.16
N ASN A 204 11.31 19.74 15.93
CA ASN A 204 11.24 21.04 15.31
C ASN A 204 10.31 21.95 16.13
N ILE A 205 10.64 23.24 16.24
CA ILE A 205 9.84 24.24 16.94
C ILE A 205 8.38 24.26 16.46
N TYR A 206 8.14 24.01 15.18
CA TYR A 206 6.79 23.91 14.63
C TYR A 206 6.02 22.69 15.15
N THR A 207 6.71 21.56 15.37
CA THR A 207 6.13 20.35 15.97
C THR A 207 5.74 20.58 17.42
N VAL A 208 6.59 21.28 18.19
CA VAL A 208 6.31 21.66 19.58
C VAL A 208 5.06 22.54 19.67
N LYS A 209 4.86 23.47 18.73
CA LYS A 209 3.67 24.32 18.68
C LYS A 209 2.36 23.53 18.53
N TRP A 210 2.37 22.44 17.76
CA TRP A 210 1.20 21.56 17.63
C TRP A 210 0.97 20.74 18.90
N LEU A 211 2.03 20.26 19.56
CA LEU A 211 1.93 19.54 20.84
C LEU A 211 1.44 20.42 21.99
N MET A 212 1.80 21.71 22.01
CA MET A 212 1.31 22.68 23.00
C MET A 212 -0.21 22.94 22.89
N SER A 213 -0.82 22.52 21.78
CA SER A 213 -2.27 22.58 21.60
C SER A 213 -2.98 21.38 22.20
N ILE A 214 -2.27 20.50 22.91
CA ILE A 214 -2.83 19.36 23.64
C ILE A 214 -2.82 19.69 25.14
N ASP A 215 -3.95 19.50 25.82
CA ASP A 215 -4.09 19.73 27.25
C ASP A 215 -3.50 18.59 28.10
N GLU A 216 -3.54 18.76 29.41
CA GLU A 216 -3.01 17.81 30.40
C GLU A 216 -3.73 16.44 30.36
N ASN A 217 -4.91 16.40 29.75
CA ASN A 217 -5.73 15.19 29.59
C ASN A 217 -5.52 14.53 28.21
N GLY A 218 -4.66 15.09 27.36
CA GLY A 218 -4.38 14.56 26.02
C GLY A 218 -5.37 15.00 24.93
N PHE A 219 -6.22 16.00 25.19
CA PHE A 219 -7.19 16.53 24.22
C PHE A 219 -6.72 17.83 23.57
N TRP A 220 -7.20 18.12 22.35
CA TRP A 220 -6.91 19.37 21.67
C TRP A 220 -7.54 20.57 22.41
N LYS A 221 -6.72 21.54 22.83
CA LYS A 221 -7.14 22.88 23.21
C LYS A 221 -7.65 23.61 21.96
N ALA A 222 -8.96 23.79 21.87
CA ALA A 222 -9.54 24.74 20.93
C ALA A 222 -8.95 26.14 21.21
N ARG A 223 -8.59 26.88 20.16
CA ARG A 223 -8.20 28.28 20.31
C ARG A 223 -9.42 29.08 20.76
N GLU A 224 -9.29 29.74 21.91
CA GLU A 224 -10.11 30.91 22.26
C GLU A 224 -9.75 32.10 21.36
#